data_AF-A0A7Y9F3R5-F1
#
_entry.id   AF-A0A7Y9F3R5-F1
#
_cell.length_a   1.000
_cell.length_b   1.000
_cell.length_c   1.000
_cell.angle_alpha   90.00
_cell.angle_beta   90.00
_cell.angle_gamma   90.00
#
_symmetry.space_group_name_H-M   'P 1'
#
loop_
_entity.id
_entity.type
_entity.pdbx_description
1 polymer ?
#
loop_
_entity_poly.entity_id
_entity_poly.type
_entity_poly.pdbx_seq_one_letter_code
_entity_poly.pdbx_strand_id
1 'polypeptide(L)'
;MDRPILLGNLVSGAVFLAALAVLTWPLAALASIYVVSASAFLAAAYARDGLVRRLEAVVWIAPWVAAVALWAWIFAGVDGGTPWLLTLGVAVVVATPSYLAWQAGALAVRQLMAWHRAGRSAQATA
;
A
#
# COMPACT_ATOMS: atom_id res chain seq x y z
N MET A 1 -14.92 -9.48 -1.00
CA MET A 1 -13.88 -8.44 -0.80
C MET A 1 -13.86 -8.08 0.68
N ASP A 2 -12.70 -8.13 1.33
CA ASP A 2 -12.56 -7.88 2.77
C ASP A 2 -12.56 -6.36 3.04
N ARG A 3 -13.62 -5.88 3.70
CA ARG A 3 -13.85 -4.46 3.97
C ARG A 3 -12.81 -3.85 4.93
N PRO A 4 -12.49 -4.46 6.09
CA PRO A 4 -11.40 -3.98 6.95
C PRO A 4 -10.07 -3.83 6.23
N ILE A 5 -9.70 -4.78 5.37
CA ILE A 5 -8.45 -4.74 4.63
C ILE A 5 -8.46 -3.58 3.63
N LEU A 6 -9.54 -3.44 2.87
CA LEU A 6 -9.71 -2.33 1.94
C LEU A 6 -9.59 -0.97 2.64
N LEU A 7 -10.37 -0.76 3.71
CA LEU A 7 -10.41 0.51 4.43
C LEU A 7 -9.05 0.85 5.06
N GLY A 8 -8.38 -0.13 5.68
CA GLY A 8 -7.06 0.10 6.26
C GLY A 8 -6.04 0.56 5.21
N ASN A 9 -6.01 -0.12 4.05
CA ASN A 9 -5.10 0.26 2.97
C ASN A 9 -5.43 1.63 2.37
N LEU A 10 -6.72 1.94 2.16
CA LEU A 10 -7.14 3.23 1.60
C LEU A 10 -6.86 4.38 2.56
N VAL A 11 -7.13 4.24 3.85
CA VAL A 11 -6.86 5.28 4.86
C VAL A 11 -5.36 5.54 4.97
N SER A 12 -4.56 4.48 5.12
CA SER A 12 -3.11 4.63 5.18
C SER A 12 -2.54 5.19 3.87
N GLY A 13 -3.09 4.74 2.73
CA GLY A 13 -2.75 5.26 1.42
C GLY A 13 -3.08 6.74 1.27
N ALA A 14 -4.24 7.19 1.75
CA ALA A 14 -4.63 8.59 1.73
C ALA A 14 -3.68 9.49 2.54
N VAL A 15 -3.23 9.02 3.71
CA VAL A 15 -2.21 9.73 4.51
C VAL A 15 -0.89 9.83 3.73
N PHE A 16 -0.46 8.73 3.10
CA PHE A 16 0.75 8.72 2.27
C PHE A 16 0.62 9.66 1.05
N LEU A 17 -0.53 9.66 0.36
CA LEU A 17 -0.82 10.54 -0.76
C LEU A 17 -0.84 12.01 -0.34
N ALA A 18 -1.37 12.33 0.84
CA ALA A 18 -1.32 13.67 1.39
C ALA A 18 0.12 14.14 1.62
N ALA A 19 0.99 13.27 2.15
CA ALA A 19 2.42 13.56 2.29
C ALA A 19 3.11 13.77 0.92
N LEU A 20 2.80 12.93 -0.08
CA LEU A 20 3.31 13.13 -1.44
C LEU A 20 2.80 14.42 -2.08
N ALA A 21 1.55 14.80 -1.83
CA ALA A 21 0.97 16.02 -2.37
C ALA A 21 1.67 17.30 -1.86
N VAL A 22 2.20 17.26 -0.63
CA VAL A 22 3.06 18.34 -0.09
C VAL A 22 4.36 18.48 -0.89
N LEU A 23 4.91 17.38 -1.41
CA LEU A 23 6.06 17.42 -2.31
C LEU A 23 5.67 17.91 -3.70
N THR A 24 4.68 17.26 -4.32
CA THR A 24 4.12 17.68 -5.61
C THR A 24 2.80 16.94 -5.91
N TRP A 25 1.75 17.69 -6.26
CA TRP A 25 0.41 17.15 -6.52
C TRP A 25 0.33 16.13 -7.70
N PRO A 26 1.10 16.24 -8.80
CA PRO A 26 1.04 15.26 -9.90
C PRO A 26 1.57 13.88 -9.47
N LEU A 27 2.58 13.85 -8.61
CA LEU A 27 3.12 12.60 -8.06
C LEU A 27 2.06 11.91 -7.18
N ALA A 28 1.34 12.68 -6.37
CA ALA A 28 0.21 12.15 -5.60
C ALA A 28 -0.90 11.63 -6.52
N ALA A 29 -1.23 12.33 -7.60
CA ALA A 29 -2.23 11.86 -8.57
C ALA A 29 -1.84 10.51 -9.20
N LEU A 30 -0.59 10.36 -9.65
CA LEU A 30 -0.09 9.09 -10.19
C LEU A 30 -0.07 7.97 -9.14
N ALA A 31 0.44 8.26 -7.94
CA ALA A 31 0.50 7.30 -6.85
C ALA A 31 -0.91 6.85 -6.39
N SER A 32 -1.94 7.68 -6.57
CA SER A 32 -3.32 7.33 -6.20
C SER A 32 -3.85 6.12 -6.97
N ILE A 33 -3.49 6.00 -8.25
CA ILE A 33 -3.89 4.85 -9.10
C ILE A 33 -3.31 3.56 -8.53
N TYR A 34 -2.03 3.60 -8.13
CA TYR A 34 -1.37 2.49 -7.46
C TYR A 34 -2.05 2.15 -6.13
N VAL A 35 -2.28 3.14 -5.26
CA VAL A 35 -2.91 2.93 -3.94
C VAL A 35 -4.28 2.28 -4.10
N VAL A 36 -5.14 2.78 -4.99
CA VAL A 36 -6.49 2.23 -5.19
C VAL A 36 -6.44 0.81 -5.73
N SER A 37 -5.67 0.57 -6.79
CA SER A 37 -5.58 -0.76 -7.42
C SER A 37 -4.95 -1.80 -6.50
N ALA A 38 -3.86 -1.47 -5.81
CA ALA A 38 -3.21 -2.37 -4.85
C ALA A 38 -4.08 -2.63 -3.61
N SER A 39 -4.82 -1.62 -3.11
CA SER A 39 -5.78 -1.82 -2.03
C SER A 39 -6.90 -2.78 -2.43
N ALA A 40 -7.43 -2.63 -3.65
CA ALA A 40 -8.47 -3.49 -4.17
C ALA A 40 -7.97 -4.93 -4.36
N PHE A 41 -6.76 -5.09 -4.92
CA PHE A 41 -6.08 -6.38 -5.08
C PHE A 41 -5.91 -7.09 -3.73
N LEU A 42 -5.35 -6.43 -2.72
CA LEU A 42 -5.15 -7.00 -1.39
C LEU A 42 -6.49 -7.42 -0.76
N ALA A 43 -7.50 -6.55 -0.81
CA ALA A 43 -8.82 -6.84 -0.26
C ALA A 43 -9.55 -7.96 -0.99
N ALA A 44 -9.30 -8.15 -2.29
CA ALA A 44 -9.84 -9.27 -3.05
C ALA A 44 -9.08 -10.58 -2.74
N ALA A 45 -7.75 -10.53 -2.62
CA ALA A 45 -6.92 -11.67 -2.31
C ALA A 45 -7.23 -12.25 -0.91
N TYR A 46 -7.32 -11.37 0.09
CA TYR A 46 -7.63 -11.77 1.47
C TYR A 46 -9.11 -12.08 1.72
N ALA A 47 -10.00 -11.83 0.75
CA ALA A 47 -11.39 -12.27 0.84
C ALA A 47 -11.57 -13.76 0.56
N ARG A 48 -10.52 -14.47 0.12
CA ARG A 48 -10.57 -15.91 -0.13
C ARG A 48 -10.25 -16.68 1.15
N ASP A 49 -11.03 -17.71 1.44
CA ASP A 49 -10.80 -18.59 2.58
C ASP A 49 -9.48 -19.36 2.39
N GLY A 50 -8.57 -19.23 3.37
CA GLY A 50 -7.33 -20.01 3.42
C GLY A 50 -6.34 -19.73 2.29
N LEU A 51 -5.62 -18.61 2.37
CA LEU A 51 -4.47 -18.37 1.50
C LEU A 51 -3.35 -19.38 1.81
N VAL A 52 -2.96 -20.18 0.81
CA VAL A 52 -1.77 -21.03 0.91
C VAL A 52 -0.53 -20.14 1.03
N ARG A 53 0.46 -20.51 1.87
CA ARG A 53 1.67 -19.69 2.15
C ARG A 53 2.35 -19.11 0.91
N ARG A 54 2.40 -19.86 -0.20
CA ARG A 54 2.99 -19.39 -1.46
C ARG A 54 2.19 -18.23 -2.08
N LEU A 55 0.87 -18.31 -2.03
CA LEU A 55 -0.02 -17.28 -2.55
C LEU A 55 0.02 -16.04 -1.64
N GLU A 56 0.14 -16.23 -0.33
CA GLU A 56 0.33 -15.12 0.61
C GLU A 56 1.63 -14.35 0.29
N ALA A 57 2.75 -15.04 0.06
CA ALA A 57 3.99 -14.38 -0.36
C ALA A 57 3.80 -13.56 -1.65
N VAL A 58 3.10 -14.10 -2.65
CA VAL A 58 2.81 -13.39 -3.90
C VAL A 58 1.93 -12.16 -3.66
N VAL A 59 0.93 -12.26 -2.78
CA VAL A 59 0.02 -11.15 -2.43
C VAL A 59 0.79 -9.99 -1.78
N TRP A 60 1.87 -10.29 -1.06
CA TRP A 60 2.78 -9.27 -0.50
C TRP A 60 3.80 -8.74 -1.50
N ILE A 61 4.35 -9.60 -2.36
CA ILE A 61 5.41 -9.23 -3.30
C ILE A 61 4.85 -8.43 -4.48
N ALA A 62 3.69 -8.80 -5.01
CA ALA A 62 3.17 -8.19 -6.23
C ALA A 62 2.94 -6.67 -6.12
N PRO A 63 2.31 -6.14 -5.05
CA PRO A 63 2.20 -4.69 -4.86
C PRO A 63 3.56 -4.01 -4.69
N TRP A 64 4.50 -4.65 -4.00
CA TRP A 64 5.86 -4.11 -3.85
C TRP A 64 6.59 -4.02 -5.20
N VAL A 65 6.52 -5.06 -6.03
CA VAL A 65 7.10 -5.03 -7.39
C VAL A 65 6.47 -3.92 -8.23
N ALA A 66 5.15 -3.74 -8.15
CA ALA A 66 4.46 -2.65 -8.84
C ALA A 66 4.92 -1.27 -8.35
N ALA A 67 5.17 -1.11 -7.04
CA ALA A 67 5.73 0.12 -6.48
C ALA A 67 7.16 0.39 -6.99
N VAL A 68 8.02 -0.63 -7.03
CA VAL A 68 9.37 -0.53 -7.60
C VAL A 68 9.31 -0.10 -9.07
N ALA A 69 8.45 -0.74 -9.87
CA ALA A 69 8.27 -0.39 -11.28
C ALA A 69 7.78 1.06 -11.47
N LEU A 70 6.82 1.50 -10.64
CA LEU A 70 6.32 2.87 -10.66
C LEU A 70 7.43 3.89 -10.36
N TRP A 71 8.21 3.68 -9.29
CA TRP A 71 9.31 4.57 -8.94
C TRP A 71 10.43 4.55 -9.98
N ALA A 72 10.78 3.39 -10.53
CA ALA A 72 11.78 3.28 -11.58
C ALA A 72 11.36 4.05 -12.84
N TRP A 73 10.07 3.97 -13.22
CA TRP A 73 9.53 4.72 -14.34
C TRP A 73 9.56 6.24 -14.09
N ILE A 74 9.18 6.68 -12.88
CA ILE A 74 9.25 8.09 -12.48
C ILE A 74 10.69 8.60 -12.58
N PHE A 75 11.67 7.89 -12.01
CA PHE A 75 13.07 8.31 -12.05
C PHE A 75 13.66 8.29 -13.45
N ALA A 76 13.32 7.29 -14.27
CA ALA A 76 13.75 7.24 -15.67
C ALA A 76 13.19 8.41 -16.50
N GLY A 77 11.98 8.89 -16.19
CA GLY A 77 11.38 10.05 -16.85
C GLY A 77 11.97 11.40 -16.42
N VAL A 78 12.56 11.46 -15.23
CA VAL A 78 13.22 12.67 -14.70
C VAL A 78 14.66 12.80 -15.22
N ASP A 79 15.35 11.67 -15.41
CA ASP A 79 16.79 11.65 -15.61
C ASP A 79 17.18 10.80 -16.83
N GLY A 80 17.30 11.46 -18.00
CA GLY A 80 17.46 10.79 -19.30
C GLY A 80 18.85 10.14 -19.54
N GLY A 81 19.78 10.24 -18.59
CA GLY A 81 21.16 9.74 -18.74
C GLY A 81 21.60 8.75 -17.66
N THR A 82 20.78 8.47 -16.64
CA THR A 82 21.18 7.63 -15.51
C THR A 82 21.14 6.14 -15.91
N PRO A 83 22.19 5.33 -15.61
CA PRO A 83 22.20 3.92 -15.93
C PRO A 83 21.00 3.18 -15.32
N TRP A 84 20.33 2.34 -16.11
CA TRP A 84 19.08 1.66 -15.71
C TRP A 84 19.20 0.87 -14.39
N LEU A 85 20.33 0.20 -14.15
CA LEU A 85 20.58 -0.53 -12.90
C LEU A 85 20.62 0.40 -11.67
N LEU A 86 21.16 1.61 -11.84
CA LEU A 86 21.18 2.62 -10.77
C LEU A 86 19.77 3.15 -10.52
N THR A 87 19.01 3.44 -11.59
CA THR A 87 17.59 3.82 -11.51
C THR A 87 16.76 2.78 -10.76
N LEU A 88 16.93 1.50 -11.08
CA LEU A 88 16.29 0.40 -10.37
C LEU A 88 16.73 0.32 -8.91
N GLY A 89 18.02 0.50 -8.62
CA GLY A 89 18.54 0.51 -7.26
C GLY A 89 17.90 1.60 -6.40
N VAL A 90 17.82 2.83 -6.91
CA VAL A 90 17.14 3.95 -6.24
C VAL A 90 15.65 3.66 -6.07
N ALA A 91 14.99 3.12 -7.10
CA ALA A 91 13.58 2.74 -7.03
C ALA A 91 13.32 1.71 -5.92
N VAL A 92 14.15 0.68 -5.78
CA VAL A 92 14.03 -0.31 -4.69
C VAL A 92 14.21 0.35 -3.33
N VAL A 93 15.20 1.23 -3.18
CA VAL A 93 15.49 1.95 -1.93
C VAL A 93 14.33 2.85 -1.51
N VAL A 94 13.61 3.47 -2.44
CA VAL A 94 12.46 4.34 -2.14
C VAL A 94 11.17 3.55 -1.99
N ALA A 95 10.92 2.57 -2.88
CA ALA A 95 9.70 1.79 -2.89
C ALA A 95 9.55 0.92 -1.64
N THR A 96 10.64 0.32 -1.17
CA THR A 96 10.61 -0.61 -0.03
C THR A 96 10.14 0.05 1.27
N PRO A 97 10.78 1.12 1.79
CA PRO A 97 10.31 1.78 3.01
C PRO A 97 8.92 2.40 2.83
N SER A 98 8.62 2.95 1.65
CA SER A 98 7.30 3.52 1.34
C SER A 98 6.19 2.45 1.41
N TYR A 99 6.45 1.28 0.82
CA TYR A 99 5.54 0.15 0.83
C TYR A 99 5.35 -0.40 2.24
N LEU A 100 6.43 -0.58 3.00
CA LEU A 100 6.37 -1.07 4.37
C LEU A 100 5.65 -0.09 5.30
N ALA A 101 5.90 1.21 5.18
CA ALA A 101 5.20 2.24 5.95
C ALA A 101 3.69 2.24 5.65
N TRP A 102 3.31 2.10 4.38
CA TRP A 102 1.91 1.99 3.97
C TRP A 102 1.25 0.72 4.54
N GLN A 103 1.91 -0.44 4.46
CA GLN A 103 1.34 -1.68 5.02
C GLN A 103 1.26 -1.66 6.55
N ALA A 104 2.27 -1.10 7.22
CA ALA A 104 2.25 -0.91 8.67
C ALA A 104 1.11 0.01 9.12
N GLY A 105 0.92 1.13 8.41
CA GLY A 105 -0.22 2.03 8.65
C GLY A 105 -1.56 1.34 8.42
N ALA A 106 -1.68 0.55 7.35
CA ALA A 106 -2.89 -0.22 7.08
C ALA A 106 -3.21 -1.22 8.18
N LEU A 107 -2.19 -1.91 8.74
CA LEU A 107 -2.35 -2.81 9.88
C LEU A 107 -2.79 -2.07 11.14
N ALA A 108 -2.18 -0.91 11.44
CA ALA A 108 -2.57 -0.09 12.58
C ALA A 108 -4.04 0.35 12.51
N VAL A 109 -4.51 0.78 11.33
CA VAL A 109 -5.92 1.15 11.11
C VAL A 109 -6.84 -0.05 11.31
N ARG A 110 -6.47 -1.24 10.81
CA ARG A 110 -7.25 -2.48 11.00
C ARG A 110 -7.35 -2.84 12.49
N GLN A 111 -6.24 -2.74 13.22
CA GLN A 111 -6.19 -3.02 14.65
C GLN A 111 -7.09 -2.05 15.43
N LEU A 112 -7.03 -0.75 15.10
CA LEU A 112 -7.90 0.26 15.71
C LEU A 112 -9.38 -0.04 15.45
N MET A 113 -9.75 -0.38 14.22
CA MET A 113 -11.12 -0.78 13.88
C MET A 113 -11.59 -2.04 14.61
N ALA A 114 -10.68 -2.99 14.88
CA ALA A 114 -10.98 -4.19 15.64
C ALA A 114 -11.26 -3.85 17.11
N TRP A 115 -10.42 -3.02 17.74
CA TRP A 115 -10.64 -2.54 19.11
C TRP A 115 -11.96 -1.77 19.26
N HIS A 116 -12.27 -0.87 18.33
CA HIS A 116 -13.53 -0.13 18.33
C HIS A 116 -14.76 -1.04 18.20
N ARG A 117 -14.66 -2.13 17.44
CA ARG A 117 -15.75 -3.12 17.32
C ARG A 117 -15.93 -3.90 18.63
N ALA A 118 -14.84 -4.36 19.23
CA ALA A 118 -14.88 -5.10 20.49
C ALA A 118 -15.48 -4.26 21.64
N GLY A 119 -15.08 -2.98 21.77
CA GLY A 119 -15.61 -2.09 22.80
C GLY A 119 -17.12 -1.84 22.67
N ARG A 120 -17.64 -1.69 21.44
CA ARG A 120 -19.08 -1.53 21.20
C ARG A 120 -19.87 -2.79 21.57
N SER A 121 -19.34 -3.97 21.26
CA SER A 121 -20.01 -5.23 21.63
C SER A 121 -20.10 -5.39 23.15
N ALA A 122 -19.06 -5.03 23.90
CA ALA A 122 -19.05 -5.10 25.36
C ALA A 122 -20.10 -4.16 26.00
N GLN A 123 -20.30 -2.96 25.42
CA GLN A 123 -21.33 -2.01 25.89
C GLN A 123 -22.76 -2.47 25.58
N ALA A 124 -22.98 -3.20 24.50
CA ALA A 124 -24.31 -3.68 24.12
C ALA A 124 -24.78 -4.89 24.95
N THR A 125 -23.87 -5.55 25.66
CA THR A 125 -24.15 -6.72 26.52
C THR A 125 -24.17 -6.41 28.02
N ALA A 126 -23.90 -5.16 28.39
CA ALA A 126 -23.94 -4.65 29.77
C ALA A 126 -25.28 -3.95 30.04
#